data_AF-A0A4V2B0Z3-F1
#
_entry.id   AF-A0A4V2B0Z3-F1
#
_cell.length_a   1.000
_cell.length_b   1.000
_cell.length_c   1.000
_cell.angle_alpha   90.00
_cell.angle_beta   90.00
_cell.angle_gamma   90.00
#
_symmetry.space_group_name_H-M   'P 1'
#
loop_
_entity.id
_entity.type
_entity.pdbx_description
1 polymer ?
#
loop_
_entity_poly.entity_id
_entity_poly.type
_entity_poly.pdbx_seq_one_letter_code
_entity_poly.pdbx_strand_id
1 'polypeptide(L)' 'MKKWMIVLALTMSSSAFAGLQSQADADAGPAYLSWCTKEDQIASHDDKGVININADCAKDGKKCQELRVTKLNHIYAVCK' A
#
# COMPACT_ATOMS: atom_id res chain seq x y z
N MET A 1 19.66 46.40 27.29
CA MET A 1 19.67 45.09 27.98
C MET A 1 18.26 44.52 27.92
N LYS A 2 18.10 43.35 27.28
CA LYS A 2 16.82 42.73 26.88
C LYS A 2 16.27 41.88 28.06
N LYS A 3 15.06 42.18 28.55
CA LYS A 3 14.30 41.28 29.43
C LYS A 3 13.18 40.65 28.62
N TRP A 4 13.27 39.34 28.41
CA TRP A 4 12.22 38.54 27.78
C TRP A 4 11.36 37.95 28.89
N MET A 5 10.10 38.35 28.96
CA MET A 5 9.09 37.65 29.75
C MET A 5 8.48 36.57 28.86
N ILE A 6 8.65 35.31 29.28
CA ILE A 6 7.92 34.17 28.72
C ILE A 6 6.76 33.92 29.68
N VAL A 7 5.52 34.04 29.20
CA VAL A 7 4.34 33.57 29.94
C VAL A 7 3.63 32.53 29.09
N LEU A 8 3.54 31.35 29.69
CA LEU A 8 2.86 30.11 29.32
C LEU A 8 1.56 30.33 28.54
N ALA A 9 1.45 29.72 27.36
CA ALA A 9 0.18 29.42 26.72
C ALA A 9 -0.25 28.00 27.11
N LEU A 10 -1.32 27.92 27.91
CA LEU A 10 -2.09 26.69 28.14
C LEU A 10 -2.81 26.31 26.84
N THR A 11 -2.33 25.29 26.13
CA THR A 11 -3.13 24.65 25.07
C THR A 11 -3.78 23.41 25.65
N MET A 12 -5.07 23.56 25.95
CA MET A 12 -5.96 22.47 26.34
C MET A 12 -6.10 21.46 25.20
N SER A 13 -6.08 20.18 25.57
CA SER A 13 -6.39 19.04 24.72
C SER A 13 -7.75 19.20 24.04
N SER A 14 -7.81 18.91 22.74
CA SER A 14 -9.04 18.46 22.08
C SER A 14 -8.67 17.55 20.92
N SER A 15 -9.02 16.29 21.09
CA SER A 15 -8.90 15.20 20.12
C SER A 15 -9.69 15.56 18.85
N ALA A 16 -9.01 15.59 17.71
CA ALA A 16 -9.66 15.53 16.40
C ALA A 16 -8.73 14.76 15.44
N PHE A 17 -8.77 13.43 15.54
CA PHE A 17 -8.29 12.54 14.50
C PHE A 17 -9.30 12.60 13.35
N ALA A 18 -9.19 13.64 12.53
CA ALA A 18 -10.01 13.84 11.35
C ALA A 18 -9.08 14.13 10.18
N GLY A 19 -9.11 13.22 9.20
CA GLY A 19 -8.64 13.52 7.86
C GLY A 19 -7.15 13.32 7.60
N LEU A 20 -6.63 12.11 7.85
CA LEU A 20 -5.57 11.58 6.96
C LEU A 20 -6.25 11.18 5.64
N GLN A 21 -6.81 12.16 4.93
CA GLN A 21 -7.12 12.01 3.52
C GLN A 21 -5.78 12.21 2.82
N SER A 22 -4.97 11.15 2.82
CA SER A 22 -3.77 11.04 2.01
C SER A 22 -4.22 11.08 0.56
N GLN A 23 -4.38 12.29 0.05
CA GLN A 23 -4.46 12.60 -1.37
C GLN A 23 -3.06 12.36 -1.95
N ALA A 24 -2.68 11.09 -2.03
CA ALA A 24 -1.53 10.60 -2.77
C ALA A 24 -1.96 10.32 -4.22
N ASP A 25 -2.68 11.27 -4.82
CA ASP A 25 -3.21 11.17 -6.18
C ASP A 25 -2.48 12.20 -7.05
N ALA A 26 -1.22 11.91 -7.42
CA ALA A 26 -0.56 12.58 -8.55
C ALA A 26 0.70 11.86 -9.06
N ASP A 27 1.27 10.91 -8.32
CA ASP A 27 2.43 10.10 -8.75
C ASP A 27 2.29 8.64 -8.25
N ALA A 28 1.05 8.14 -8.22
CA ALA A 28 0.79 6.77 -7.80
C ALA A 28 1.34 5.84 -8.89
N GLY A 29 2.51 5.27 -8.63
CA GLY A 29 3.03 4.11 -9.37
C GLY A 29 1.96 3.02 -9.51
N PRO A 30 2.19 2.01 -10.36
CA PRO A 30 1.18 1.00 -10.66
C PRO A 30 0.63 0.37 -9.37
N ALA A 31 -0.69 0.29 -9.23
CA ALA A 31 -1.28 -0.36 -8.06
C ALA A 31 -1.14 -1.88 -8.20
N TYR A 32 -0.42 -2.51 -7.28
CA TYR A 32 -0.25 -3.95 -7.23
C TYR A 32 -1.50 -4.58 -6.61
N LEU A 33 -2.28 -5.30 -7.41
CA LEU A 33 -3.41 -6.08 -6.93
C LEU A 33 -3.00 -7.52 -6.59
N SER A 34 -1.96 -8.02 -7.27
CA SER A 34 -1.26 -9.25 -6.92
C SER A 34 0.16 -9.22 -7.44
N TRP A 35 1.06 -9.99 -6.82
CA TRP A 35 2.47 -10.11 -7.19
C TRP A 35 2.94 -11.56 -7.13
N CYS A 36 4.09 -11.81 -7.73
CA CYS A 36 4.72 -13.13 -7.71
C CYS A 36 5.64 -13.28 -6.49
N THR A 37 5.46 -14.36 -5.72
CA THR A 37 6.39 -14.73 -4.67
C THR A 37 7.64 -15.41 -5.26
N LYS A 38 8.68 -15.58 -4.44
CA LYS A 38 9.90 -16.30 -4.83
C LYS A 38 9.65 -17.79 -5.12
N GLU A 39 8.53 -18.33 -4.67
CA GLU A 39 8.15 -19.73 -4.81
C GLU A 39 7.22 -19.95 -6.02
N ASP A 40 7.17 -18.99 -6.97
CA ASP A 40 6.26 -19.01 -8.11
C ASP A 40 4.77 -19.08 -7.68
N GLN A 41 4.42 -18.43 -6.57
CA GLN A 41 3.04 -18.32 -6.10
C GLN A 41 2.48 -16.93 -6.34
N ILE A 42 1.16 -16.84 -6.51
CA ILE A 42 0.42 -15.59 -6.63
C ILE A 42 0.00 -15.15 -5.24
N ALA A 43 0.41 -13.96 -4.83
CA ALA A 43 0.01 -13.35 -3.56
C ALA A 43 -0.78 -12.04 -3.79
N SER A 44 -1.70 -11.72 -2.89
CA SER A 44 -2.45 -10.45 -2.88
C SER A 44 -2.73 -9.97 -1.45
N HIS A 45 -3.08 -8.70 -1.27
CA HIS A 45 -3.61 -8.20 0.00
C HIS A 45 -5.12 -8.40 0.05
N ASP A 46 -5.68 -8.73 1.22
CA ASP A 46 -7.12 -8.56 1.46
C ASP A 46 -7.46 -7.12 1.88
N ASP A 47 -8.74 -6.85 2.09
CA ASP A 47 -9.25 -5.54 2.54
C ASP A 47 -8.71 -5.10 3.93
N LYS A 48 -8.08 -6.02 4.67
CA LYS A 48 -7.46 -5.78 5.97
C LYS A 48 -5.94 -5.65 5.88
N GLY A 49 -5.36 -5.70 4.68
CA GLY A 49 -3.92 -5.64 4.44
C GLY A 49 -3.16 -6.93 4.74
N VAL A 50 -3.86 -8.06 4.91
CA VAL A 50 -3.26 -9.38 5.12
C VAL A 50 -2.84 -9.97 3.77
N ILE A 51 -1.63 -10.50 3.71
CA ILE A 51 -1.12 -11.19 2.54
C ILE A 51 -1.75 -12.58 2.46
N ASN A 52 -2.42 -12.87 1.35
CA ASN A 52 -3.02 -14.16 1.02
C ASN A 52 -2.30 -14.77 -0.18
N ILE A 53 -2.10 -16.09 -0.16
CA ILE A 53 -1.58 -16.86 -1.29
C ILE A 53 -2.77 -17.42 -2.07
N ASN A 54 -2.99 -16.91 -3.28
CA ASN A 54 -4.17 -17.21 -4.08
C ASN A 54 -3.97 -18.45 -4.96
N ALA A 55 -2.75 -18.67 -5.45
CA ALA A 55 -2.43 -19.80 -6.31
C ALA A 55 -0.94 -20.15 -6.22
N ASP A 56 -0.63 -21.43 -6.46
CA ASP A 56 0.73 -21.94 -6.48
C ASP A 56 1.03 -22.45 -7.91
N CYS A 57 1.68 -21.61 -8.72
CA CYS A 57 1.90 -21.92 -10.13
C CYS A 57 2.89 -23.07 -10.30
N ALA A 58 3.81 -23.26 -9.35
CA ALA A 58 4.80 -24.33 -9.39
C ALA A 58 4.15 -25.72 -9.34
N LYS A 59 3.02 -25.86 -8.62
CA LYS A 59 2.24 -27.12 -8.59
C LYS A 59 1.68 -27.51 -9.96
N ASP A 60 1.35 -26.52 -10.77
CA ASP A 60 0.83 -26.72 -12.13
C ASP A 60 1.94 -26.79 -13.19
N GLY A 61 3.22 -26.77 -12.79
CA GLY A 61 4.36 -26.72 -13.71
C GLY A 61 4.47 -25.40 -14.49
N LYS A 62 3.82 -24.34 -13.98
CA LYS A 62 3.81 -22.99 -14.57
C LYS A 62 4.70 -22.06 -13.77
N LYS A 63 4.99 -20.90 -14.34
CA LYS A 63 5.71 -19.82 -13.65
C LYS A 63 4.77 -18.69 -13.31
N CYS A 64 5.06 -18.00 -12.22
CA CYS A 64 4.35 -16.78 -11.91
C CYS A 64 4.91 -15.63 -12.77
N GLN A 65 4.02 -14.88 -13.44
CA GLN A 65 4.38 -13.71 -14.22
C GLN A 65 3.52 -12.51 -13.83
N GLU A 66 4.16 -11.37 -13.57
CA GLU A 66 3.49 -10.09 -13.36
C GLU A 66 3.16 -9.42 -14.69
N LEU A 67 1.91 -8.99 -14.84
CA LEU A 67 1.37 -8.32 -16.01
C LEU A 67 0.87 -6.94 -15.61
N ARG A 68 1.39 -5.90 -16.27
CA ARG A 68 0.92 -4.53 -16.14
C ARG A 68 -0.24 -4.28 -17.10
N VAL A 69 -1.41 -3.99 -16.55
CA VAL A 69 -2.59 -3.54 -17.29
C VAL A 69 -2.57 -2.01 -17.35
N THR A 70 -2.10 -1.49 -18.49
CA THR A 70 -1.89 -0.04 -18.70
C THR A 70 -3.18 0.77 -18.65
N LYS A 71 -4.31 0.19 -19.04
CA LYS A 71 -5.62 0.89 -19.02
C LYS A 71 -6.06 1.31 -17.62
N LEU A 72 -5.69 0.54 -16.60
CA LEU A 72 -6.04 0.78 -15.20
C LEU A 72 -4.83 1.12 -14.34
N ASN A 73 -3.63 1.18 -14.93
CA ASN A 73 -2.36 1.30 -14.20
C ASN A 73 -2.23 0.29 -13.04
N HIS A 74 -2.66 -0.95 -13.26
CA HIS A 74 -2.61 -2.01 -12.26
C HIS A 74 -1.61 -3.09 -12.66
N ILE A 75 -1.02 -3.77 -11.67
CA ILE A 75 -0.21 -4.97 -11.87
C ILE A 75 -0.92 -6.16 -11.23
N TYR A 76 -0.96 -7.27 -11.97
CA TYR A 76 -1.52 -8.54 -11.52
C TYR A 76 -0.51 -9.66 -11.79
N ALA A 77 -0.48 -10.66 -10.93
CA ALA A 77 0.26 -11.89 -11.16
C ALA A 77 -0.65 -12.96 -11.77
N VAL A 78 -0.10 -13.74 -12.71
CA VAL A 78 -0.77 -14.87 -13.37
C VAL A 78 0.16 -16.07 -13.47
N CYS A 79 -0.41 -17.28 -13.47
CA CYS A 79 0.35 -18.50 -13.76
C CYS A 79 0.39 -18.72 -15.28
N LYS A 80 1.59 -18.78 -15.85
CA LYS A 80 1.80 -19.00 -17.28
C LYS A 80 2.79 -20.13 -17.57
#